data_AF-G4T5D9-F1
#
_entry.id   AF-G4T5D9-F1
#
_cell.length_a   1.000
_cell.length_b   1.000
_cell.length_c   1.000
_cell.angle_alpha   90.00
_cell.angle_beta   90.00
_cell.angle_gamma   90.00
#
_symmetry.space_group_name_H-M   'P 1'
#
loop_
_entity.id
_entity.type
_entity.pdbx_description
1 polymer ?
#
loop_
_entity_poly.entity_id
_entity_poly.type
_entity_poly.pdbx_seq_one_letter_code
_entity_poly.pdbx_strand_id
1 'polypeptide(L)'
;MPSITQVEELSVAERDAKILRYLSLPADNEPSPSKDPIGFLKQYISILPPSLLQLCFSDVLTPLERSKIPAIRNRRLDYHSSAPAQLSFPVARNKWVTLWDEVAPAGAVLREDWRDQAKEGRRDEETWAESNFLAGKTLAGERNRLGKLLGGYEEERVGEETRAQRGERLREYRKEEGVLKREKELEGSDEEEEEMDDQDVVGGERGWNSGDNEQLRRVFERVLKERLIDGLLENFDYDAVDWDSRWDKQSRDDEERWFDEDDED
;
A
#
# COMPACT_ATOMS: atom_id res chain seq x y z
N MET A 1 -24.49 -35.57 -10.17
CA MET A 1 -23.37 -34.60 -10.10
C MET A 1 -23.46 -33.95 -8.73
N PRO A 2 -22.55 -34.28 -7.79
CA PRO A 2 -22.68 -33.83 -6.40
C PRO A 2 -22.35 -32.34 -6.27
N SER A 3 -22.99 -31.76 -5.27
CA SER A 3 -23.15 -30.35 -4.94
C SER A 3 -21.86 -29.61 -4.65
N ILE A 4 -21.84 -28.36 -5.12
CA ILE A 4 -20.90 -27.31 -4.77
C ILE A 4 -20.84 -27.16 -3.24
N THR A 5 -19.61 -27.14 -2.74
CA THR A 5 -19.14 -27.05 -1.36
C THR A 5 -19.94 -26.07 -0.50
N GLN A 6 -20.66 -26.62 0.49
CA GLN A 6 -20.98 -25.88 1.72
C GLN A 6 -19.66 -25.72 2.49
N VAL A 7 -19.12 -24.50 2.52
CA VAL A 7 -18.10 -24.16 3.51
C VAL A 7 -18.85 -24.06 4.83
N GLU A 8 -18.80 -25.11 5.66
CA GLU A 8 -19.35 -25.06 7.01
C GLU A 8 -18.61 -23.97 7.78
N GLU A 9 -19.29 -22.84 8.00
CA GLU A 9 -18.85 -21.82 8.93
C GLU A 9 -18.77 -22.45 10.33
N LEU A 10 -17.54 -22.73 10.77
CA LEU A 10 -17.31 -23.23 12.12
C LEU A 10 -17.81 -22.21 13.13
N SER A 11 -18.63 -22.67 14.06
CA SER A 11 -19.12 -21.85 15.16
C SER A 11 -17.95 -21.35 16.01
N VAL A 12 -18.14 -20.20 16.67
CA VAL A 12 -17.14 -19.60 17.57
C VAL A 12 -16.65 -20.60 18.62
N ALA A 13 -17.55 -21.38 19.21
CA ALA A 13 -17.22 -22.41 20.20
C ALA A 13 -16.33 -23.53 19.64
N GLU A 14 -16.51 -23.92 18.37
CA GLU A 14 -15.67 -24.94 17.73
C GLU A 14 -14.27 -24.39 17.40
N ARG A 15 -14.16 -23.12 17.02
CA ARG A 15 -12.87 -22.43 16.82
C ARG A 15 -12.09 -22.38 18.14
N ASP A 16 -12.75 -21.97 19.22
CA ASP A 16 -12.18 -21.97 20.57
C ASP A 16 -11.75 -23.36 21.04
N ALA A 17 -12.59 -24.38 20.84
CA ALA A 17 -12.26 -25.74 21.23
C ALA A 17 -11.04 -26.27 20.48
N LYS A 18 -10.89 -25.94 19.19
CA LYS A 18 -9.72 -26.32 18.39
C LYS A 18 -8.43 -25.70 18.91
N ILE A 19 -8.43 -24.39 19.20
CA ILE A 19 -7.23 -23.69 19.63
C ILE A 19 -6.81 -24.09 21.06
N LEU A 20 -7.78 -24.23 21.98
CA LEU A 20 -7.52 -24.69 23.34
C LEU A 20 -7.01 -26.14 23.35
N ARG A 21 -7.60 -27.01 22.52
CA ARG A 21 -7.12 -28.39 22.37
C ARG A 21 -5.70 -28.46 21.83
N TYR A 22 -5.33 -27.60 20.87
CA TYR A 22 -3.97 -27.56 20.34
C TYR A 22 -2.96 -27.19 21.43
N LEU A 23 -3.29 -26.20 22.27
CA LEU A 23 -2.45 -25.78 23.39
C LEU A 23 -2.55 -26.70 24.63
N SER A 24 -3.40 -27.73 24.58
CA SER A 24 -3.73 -28.57 25.73
C SER A 24 -4.22 -27.78 26.96
N LEU A 25 -4.92 -26.68 26.71
CA LEU A 25 -5.53 -25.83 27.73
C LEU A 25 -6.96 -26.29 28.05
N PRO A 26 -7.44 -26.08 29.29
CA PRO A 26 -8.81 -26.40 29.65
C PRO A 26 -9.80 -25.41 29.02
N ALA A 27 -11.07 -25.80 28.92
CA ALA A 27 -12.11 -25.01 28.25
C ALA A 27 -12.45 -23.70 28.98
N ASP A 28 -12.11 -23.60 30.26
CA ASP A 28 -12.31 -22.44 31.14
C ASP A 28 -11.04 -21.60 31.31
N ASN A 29 -10.05 -21.75 30.43
CA ASN A 29 -8.81 -20.97 30.50
C ASN A 29 -9.07 -19.46 30.34
N GLU A 30 -8.44 -18.66 31.21
CA GLU A 30 -8.39 -17.20 31.12
C GLU A 30 -6.93 -16.75 30.89
N PRO A 31 -6.66 -15.88 29.90
CA PRO A 31 -7.59 -15.29 28.93
C PRO A 31 -8.18 -16.35 27.98
N SER A 32 -9.41 -16.11 27.51
CA SER A 32 -10.09 -17.02 26.58
C SER A 32 -10.03 -16.48 25.14
N PRO A 33 -9.92 -17.35 24.11
CA PRO A 33 -9.78 -16.90 22.72
C PRO A 33 -10.92 -16.00 22.24
N SER A 34 -12.16 -16.28 22.62
CA SER A 34 -13.31 -15.47 22.19
C SER A 34 -13.64 -14.28 23.09
N LYS A 35 -13.44 -14.36 24.42
CA LYS A 35 -13.80 -13.24 25.32
C LYS A 35 -12.68 -12.22 25.52
N ASP A 36 -11.42 -12.67 25.48
CA ASP A 36 -10.24 -11.80 25.54
C ASP A 36 -9.20 -12.25 24.50
N PRO A 37 -9.51 -12.10 23.20
CA PRO A 37 -8.64 -12.52 22.11
C PRO A 37 -7.26 -11.85 22.16
N ILE A 38 -7.20 -10.57 22.56
CA ILE A 38 -5.95 -9.81 22.62
C ILE A 38 -5.07 -10.32 23.77
N GLY A 39 -5.63 -10.52 24.95
CA GLY A 39 -4.90 -11.10 26.08
C GLY A 39 -4.40 -12.50 25.79
N PHE A 40 -5.24 -13.32 25.15
CA PHE A 40 -4.88 -14.68 24.73
C PHE A 40 -3.74 -14.69 23.72
N LEU A 41 -3.82 -13.88 22.67
CA LEU A 41 -2.77 -13.80 21.66
C LEU A 41 -1.46 -13.25 22.22
N LYS A 42 -1.48 -12.28 23.14
CA LYS A 42 -0.26 -11.80 23.80
C LYS A 42 0.52 -12.92 24.50
N GLN A 43 -0.16 -13.95 24.99
CA GLN A 43 0.48 -15.08 25.67
C GLN A 43 0.91 -16.19 24.70
N TYR A 44 0.08 -16.50 23.70
CA TYR A 44 0.22 -17.75 22.94
C TYR A 44 0.51 -17.58 21.45
N ILE A 45 0.61 -16.36 20.91
CA ILE A 45 0.79 -16.13 19.47
C ILE A 45 2.04 -16.78 18.87
N SER A 46 3.12 -16.92 19.66
CA SER A 46 4.41 -17.48 19.19
C SER A 46 4.41 -19.00 19.05
N ILE A 47 3.52 -19.70 19.76
CA ILE A 47 3.43 -21.17 19.76
C ILE A 47 2.31 -21.69 18.86
N LEU A 48 1.42 -20.79 18.42
CA LEU A 48 0.27 -21.12 17.59
C LEU A 48 0.65 -21.16 16.11
N PRO A 49 0.18 -22.18 15.36
CA PRO A 49 0.42 -22.26 13.92
C PRO A 49 -0.40 -21.18 13.17
N PRO A 50 0.13 -20.62 12.07
CA PRO A 50 -0.54 -19.59 11.28
C PRO A 50 -1.97 -19.93 10.85
N SER A 51 -2.22 -21.20 10.51
CA SER A 51 -3.54 -21.68 10.07
C SER A 51 -4.61 -21.58 11.16
N LEU A 52 -4.24 -21.78 12.43
CA LEU A 52 -5.17 -21.63 13.54
C LEU A 52 -5.38 -20.15 13.88
N LEU A 53 -4.34 -19.32 13.76
CA LEU A 53 -4.42 -17.88 13.96
C LEU A 53 -5.40 -17.24 12.97
N GLN A 54 -5.25 -17.54 11.68
CA GLN A 54 -6.15 -17.07 10.62
C GLN A 54 -7.59 -17.52 10.86
N LEU A 55 -7.80 -18.82 11.08
CA LEU A 55 -9.15 -19.38 11.24
C LEU A 55 -9.91 -18.77 12.43
N CYS A 56 -9.21 -18.51 13.54
CA CYS A 56 -9.86 -18.13 14.80
C CYS A 56 -9.95 -16.60 14.98
N PHE A 57 -8.99 -15.83 14.47
CA PHE A 57 -8.88 -14.41 14.82
C PHE A 57 -9.00 -13.46 13.63
N SER A 58 -8.94 -13.94 12.38
CA SER A 58 -9.01 -13.04 11.22
C SER A 58 -10.32 -12.25 11.18
N ASP A 59 -11.44 -12.93 11.41
CA ASP A 59 -12.78 -12.32 11.40
C ASP A 59 -13.15 -11.62 12.71
N VAL A 60 -12.43 -11.92 13.80
CA VAL A 60 -12.77 -11.46 15.17
C VAL A 60 -12.07 -10.15 15.50
N LEU A 61 -10.81 -10.01 15.07
CA LEU A 61 -10.00 -8.84 15.37
C LEU A 61 -9.72 -8.02 14.11
N THR A 62 -9.98 -6.72 14.21
CA THR A 62 -9.57 -5.77 13.17
C THR A 62 -8.04 -5.62 13.13
N PRO A 63 -7.43 -5.29 11.99
CA PRO A 63 -6.00 -5.01 11.90
C PRO A 63 -5.51 -3.94 12.89
N LEU A 64 -6.36 -2.98 13.23
CA LEU A 64 -6.11 -1.96 14.25
C LEU A 64 -6.06 -2.53 15.68
N GLU A 65 -6.91 -3.50 16.02
CA GLU A 65 -6.86 -4.16 17.32
C GLU A 65 -5.65 -5.08 17.44
N ARG A 66 -5.31 -5.77 16.35
CA ARG A 66 -4.14 -6.65 16.28
C ARG A 66 -2.83 -5.89 16.48
N SER A 67 -2.76 -4.61 16.08
CA SER A 67 -1.56 -3.78 16.31
C SER A 67 -1.24 -3.55 17.79
N LYS A 68 -2.21 -3.76 18.69
CA LYS A 68 -2.01 -3.72 20.16
C LYS A 68 -1.21 -4.92 20.68
N ILE A 69 -0.98 -5.94 19.85
CA ILE A 69 -0.15 -7.12 20.16
C ILE A 69 1.28 -6.83 19.69
N PRO A 70 2.27 -6.74 20.60
CA PRO A 70 3.64 -6.36 20.22
C PRO A 70 4.26 -7.26 19.15
N ALA A 71 4.01 -8.57 19.22
CA ALA A 71 4.49 -9.52 18.21
C ALA A 71 4.01 -9.16 16.80
N ILE A 72 2.72 -8.86 16.63
CA ILE A 72 2.15 -8.47 15.33
C ILE A 72 2.74 -7.14 14.85
N ARG A 73 2.87 -6.16 15.75
CA ARG A 73 3.48 -4.87 15.42
C ARG A 73 4.92 -5.04 14.92
N ASN A 74 5.70 -5.93 15.56
CA ASN A 74 7.06 -6.26 15.15
C ASN A 74 7.08 -6.97 13.80
N ARG A 75 6.20 -7.95 13.56
CA ARG A 75 6.07 -8.63 12.26
C ARG A 75 5.82 -7.63 11.12
N ARG A 76 4.92 -6.67 11.32
CA ARG A 76 4.64 -5.60 10.33
C ARG A 76 5.84 -4.69 10.11
N LEU A 77 6.57 -4.35 11.17
CA LEU A 77 7.78 -3.53 11.08
C LEU A 77 8.89 -4.26 10.28
N ASP A 78 9.06 -5.55 10.52
CA ASP A 78 10.06 -6.37 9.83
C ASP A 78 9.65 -6.62 8.37
N TYR A 79 8.36 -6.87 8.12
CA TYR A 79 7.79 -6.92 6.78
C TYR A 79 8.10 -5.63 6.00
N HIS A 80 7.81 -4.46 6.58
CA HIS A 80 8.14 -3.18 5.96
C HIS A 80 9.65 -3.04 5.69
N SER A 81 10.48 -3.42 6.67
CA SER A 81 11.95 -3.32 6.56
C SER A 81 12.53 -4.22 5.48
N SER A 82 11.83 -5.28 5.07
CA SER A 82 12.19 -6.10 3.90
C SER A 82 12.02 -5.40 2.55
N ALA A 83 11.49 -4.17 2.54
CA ALA A 83 11.24 -3.34 1.36
C ALA A 83 10.40 -4.05 0.28
N PRO A 84 9.18 -4.53 0.60
CA PRO A 84 8.35 -5.25 -0.34
C PRO A 84 7.91 -4.34 -1.50
N ALA A 85 7.87 -4.88 -2.72
CA ALA A 85 7.59 -4.10 -3.93
C ALA A 85 6.27 -3.33 -3.87
N GLN A 86 5.25 -3.87 -3.19
CA GLN A 86 3.95 -3.22 -3.02
C GLN A 86 3.97 -1.96 -2.14
N LEU A 87 4.97 -1.82 -1.26
CA LEU A 87 5.18 -0.63 -0.44
C LEU A 87 6.22 0.33 -1.04
N SER A 88 6.80 -0.03 -2.19
CA SER A 88 7.69 0.89 -2.90
C SER A 88 6.94 2.16 -3.29
N PHE A 89 7.61 3.31 -3.19
CA PHE A 89 7.01 4.60 -3.48
C PHE A 89 6.14 4.67 -4.75
N PRO A 90 6.62 4.26 -5.94
CA PRO A 90 5.83 4.36 -7.18
C PRO A 90 4.57 3.48 -7.15
N VAL A 91 4.59 2.35 -6.45
CA VAL A 91 3.42 1.47 -6.33
C VAL A 91 2.47 1.99 -5.24
N ALA A 92 3.01 2.30 -4.07
CA ALA A 92 2.26 2.74 -2.91
C ALA A 92 1.51 4.05 -3.16
N ARG A 93 2.15 5.03 -3.82
CA ARG A 93 1.50 6.29 -4.18
C ARG A 93 0.25 6.08 -5.04
N ASN A 94 0.32 5.14 -5.98
CA ASN A 94 -0.78 4.83 -6.87
C ASN A 94 -1.86 3.99 -6.20
N LYS A 95 -1.49 3.15 -5.23
CA LYS A 95 -2.43 2.30 -4.49
C LYS A 95 -3.18 3.07 -3.40
N TRP A 96 -2.51 3.98 -2.69
CA TRP A 96 -3.06 4.78 -1.60
C TRP A 96 -3.05 6.26 -1.96
N VAL A 97 -3.84 6.63 -2.96
CA VAL A 97 -3.91 8.00 -3.51
C VAL A 97 -4.39 8.99 -2.45
N THR A 98 -5.39 8.61 -1.65
CA THR A 98 -5.91 9.45 -0.56
C THR A 98 -4.84 9.78 0.48
N LEU A 99 -4.01 8.80 0.85
CA LEU A 99 -2.88 9.01 1.75
C LEU A 99 -1.84 9.98 1.16
N TRP A 100 -1.61 9.91 -0.15
CA TRP A 100 -0.75 10.87 -0.84
C TRP A 100 -1.35 12.28 -0.81
N ASP A 101 -2.64 12.41 -1.06
CA ASP A 101 -3.35 13.69 -1.06
C ASP A 101 -3.46 14.31 0.35
N GLU A 102 -3.44 13.50 1.42
CA GLU A 102 -3.31 13.99 2.81
C GLU A 102 -1.92 14.62 3.08
N VAL A 103 -0.87 14.03 2.51
CA VAL A 103 0.53 14.41 2.76
C VAL A 103 0.98 15.55 1.84
N ALA A 104 0.51 15.55 0.60
CA ALA A 104 0.90 16.50 -0.42
C ALA A 104 -0.09 17.68 -0.44
N PRO A 105 0.38 18.94 -0.33
CA PRO A 105 -0.51 20.09 -0.38
C PRO A 105 -1.27 20.17 -1.72
N ALA A 106 -2.48 20.74 -1.73
CA ALA A 106 -3.27 20.89 -2.93
C ALA A 106 -2.47 21.54 -4.07
N GLY A 107 -2.35 20.86 -5.21
CA GLY A 107 -1.52 21.30 -6.34
C GLY A 107 -0.06 20.82 -6.32
N ALA A 108 0.39 20.11 -5.29
CA ALA A 108 1.62 19.31 -5.33
C ALA A 108 1.41 18.10 -6.24
N VAL A 109 1.39 18.38 -7.54
CA VAL A 109 1.71 17.39 -8.54
C VAL A 109 3.19 17.10 -8.31
N LEU A 110 3.48 16.03 -7.57
CA LEU A 110 4.74 15.32 -7.80
C LEU A 110 4.80 15.21 -9.32
N ARG A 111 5.77 15.91 -9.93
CA ARG A 111 6.13 15.67 -11.31
C ARG A 111 6.37 14.17 -11.34
N GLU A 112 5.37 13.41 -11.78
CA GLU A 112 5.61 12.06 -12.19
C GLU A 112 6.73 12.24 -13.19
N ASP A 113 7.86 11.61 -12.95
CA ASP A 113 8.90 11.55 -13.96
C ASP A 113 8.41 10.59 -15.07
N TRP A 114 7.19 10.81 -15.58
CA TRP A 114 6.72 10.34 -16.87
C TRP A 114 7.71 10.79 -17.95
N ARG A 115 8.50 11.85 -17.68
CA ARG A 115 9.70 12.22 -18.44
C ARG A 115 10.79 11.15 -18.46
N ASP A 116 11.00 10.43 -17.35
CA ASP A 116 11.93 9.30 -17.31
C ASP A 116 11.33 8.07 -18.00
N GLN A 117 10.02 7.84 -17.87
CA GLN A 117 9.33 6.76 -18.61
C GLN A 117 9.32 7.02 -20.12
N ALA A 118 9.12 8.27 -20.53
CA ALA A 118 9.16 8.70 -21.92
C ALA A 118 10.59 8.88 -22.46
N LYS A 119 11.62 8.71 -21.63
CA LYS A 119 13.01 9.00 -22.02
C LYS A 119 13.51 8.10 -23.14
N GLU A 120 13.14 6.83 -23.09
CA GLU A 120 13.50 5.84 -24.11
C GLU A 120 12.73 6.13 -25.41
N GLY A 121 11.40 6.26 -25.33
CA GLY A 121 10.56 6.62 -26.49
C GLY A 121 10.97 7.95 -27.13
N ARG A 122 11.26 8.99 -26.34
CA ARG A 122 11.81 10.25 -26.82
C ARG A 122 13.10 10.04 -27.62
N ARG A 123 14.02 9.22 -27.09
CA ARG A 123 15.31 8.97 -27.73
C ARG A 123 15.13 8.17 -29.03
N ASP A 124 14.20 7.24 -29.06
CA ASP A 124 13.87 6.45 -30.24
C ASP A 124 13.25 7.35 -31.33
N GLU A 125 12.34 8.26 -30.97
CA GLU A 125 11.77 9.25 -31.89
C GLU A 125 12.81 10.25 -32.41
N GLU A 126 13.68 10.76 -31.53
CA GLU A 126 14.80 11.62 -31.91
C GLU A 126 15.74 10.92 -32.90
N THR A 127 16.15 9.68 -32.60
CA THR A 127 17.06 8.91 -33.46
C THR A 127 16.41 8.46 -34.76
N TRP A 128 15.12 8.11 -34.75
CA TRP A 128 14.38 7.81 -35.97
C TRP A 128 14.30 9.03 -36.88
N ALA A 129 14.01 10.21 -36.34
CA ALA A 129 13.96 11.45 -37.11
C ALA A 129 15.32 11.86 -37.67
N GLU A 130 16.41 11.61 -36.94
CA GLU A 130 17.77 11.90 -37.41
C GLU A 130 18.22 10.95 -38.54
N SER A 131 17.82 9.67 -38.46
CA SER A 131 18.34 8.59 -39.32
C SER A 131 17.47 8.31 -40.54
N ASN A 132 16.15 8.29 -40.38
CA ASN A 132 15.19 7.80 -41.37
C ASN A 132 14.42 8.92 -42.07
N PHE A 133 14.32 10.11 -41.45
CA PHE A 133 13.56 11.21 -42.03
C PHE A 133 14.35 11.90 -43.16
N LEU A 134 13.83 11.80 -44.39
CA LEU A 134 14.39 12.44 -45.59
C LEU A 134 15.85 12.09 -45.88
N ALA A 135 16.24 10.81 -45.76
CA ALA A 135 17.58 10.30 -46.09
C ALA A 135 17.96 10.62 -47.55
N GLY A 136 18.50 11.82 -47.80
CA GLY A 136 18.90 12.27 -49.13
C GLY A 136 19.04 13.79 -49.34
N LYS A 137 18.52 14.66 -48.46
CA LYS A 137 18.67 16.13 -48.61
C LYS A 137 19.35 16.80 -47.42
N THR A 138 20.18 17.81 -47.71
CA THR A 138 21.12 18.53 -46.84
C THR A 138 20.47 19.48 -45.82
N LEU A 139 19.50 18.97 -45.05
CA LEU A 139 18.73 19.77 -44.07
C LEU A 139 18.91 19.21 -42.65
N ALA A 140 20.16 19.01 -42.24
CA ALA A 140 20.49 18.47 -40.90
C ALA A 140 19.87 19.32 -39.76
N GLY A 141 19.78 20.64 -39.93
CA GLY A 141 19.16 21.53 -38.95
C GLY A 141 17.64 21.34 -38.80
N GLU A 142 16.93 20.95 -39.87
CA GLU A 142 15.49 20.67 -39.81
C GLU A 142 15.21 19.30 -39.20
N ARG A 143 16.06 18.30 -39.46
CA ARG A 143 15.97 16.97 -38.82
C ARG A 143 16.13 17.05 -37.31
N ASN A 144 17.11 17.79 -36.82
CA ASN A 144 17.31 17.96 -35.37
C ASN A 144 16.14 18.68 -34.70
N ARG A 145 15.50 19.63 -35.39
CA ARG A 145 14.30 20.31 -34.89
C ARG A 145 13.10 19.36 -34.87
N LEU A 146 12.95 18.54 -35.91
CA LEU A 146 11.87 17.55 -35.99
C LEU A 146 12.04 16.43 -34.96
N GLY A 147 13.25 15.91 -34.76
CA GLY A 147 13.53 14.90 -33.74
C GLY A 147 13.19 15.40 -32.34
N LYS A 148 13.62 16.62 -32.00
CA LYS A 148 13.24 17.26 -30.72
C LYS A 148 11.73 17.47 -30.59
N LEU A 149 11.04 17.80 -31.69
CA LEU A 149 9.60 17.99 -31.68
C LEU A 149 8.86 16.66 -31.47
N LEU A 150 9.24 15.61 -32.20
CA LEU A 150 8.68 14.26 -32.06
C LEU A 150 8.95 13.67 -30.68
N GLY A 151 10.18 13.79 -30.19
CA GLY A 151 10.54 13.42 -28.82
C GLY A 151 9.83 14.26 -27.75
N GLY A 152 9.37 15.46 -28.08
CA GLY A 152 8.49 16.27 -27.23
C GLY A 152 7.03 15.80 -27.26
N TYR A 153 6.52 15.37 -28.42
CA TYR A 153 5.18 14.80 -28.54
C TYR A 153 5.06 13.44 -27.88
N GLU A 154 6.08 12.59 -27.97
CA GLU A 154 6.09 11.29 -27.27
C GLU A 154 6.15 11.47 -25.76
N GLU A 155 6.93 12.44 -25.30
CA GLU A 155 6.89 12.92 -23.92
C GLU A 155 5.42 13.28 -23.58
N GLU A 156 4.79 14.23 -24.28
CA GLU A 156 3.42 14.67 -23.99
C GLU A 156 2.38 13.53 -24.01
N ARG A 157 2.47 12.60 -24.96
CA ARG A 157 1.60 11.43 -25.09
C ARG A 157 1.64 10.54 -23.86
N VAL A 158 2.85 10.16 -23.41
CA VAL A 158 3.04 9.36 -22.18
C VAL A 158 2.51 10.13 -20.97
N GLY A 159 2.73 11.46 -20.93
CA GLY A 159 2.20 12.32 -19.88
C GLY A 159 0.67 12.36 -19.83
N GLU A 160 -0.01 12.43 -20.98
CA GLU A 160 -1.47 12.39 -21.08
C GLU A 160 -2.04 11.04 -20.64
N GLU A 161 -1.44 9.93 -21.10
CA GLU A 161 -1.86 8.59 -20.71
C GLU A 161 -1.75 8.39 -19.19
N THR A 162 -0.63 8.84 -18.61
CA THR A 162 -0.41 8.74 -17.16
C THR A 162 -1.45 9.57 -16.39
N ARG A 163 -1.75 10.79 -16.85
CA ARG A 163 -2.79 11.66 -16.28
C ARG A 163 -4.18 11.04 -16.41
N ALA A 164 -4.51 10.46 -17.56
CA ALA A 164 -5.80 9.81 -17.81
C ALA A 164 -6.00 8.58 -16.92
N GLN A 165 -4.99 7.72 -16.80
CA GLN A 165 -5.02 6.55 -15.91
C GLN A 165 -5.16 6.95 -14.44
N ARG A 166 -4.52 8.05 -14.01
CA ARG A 166 -4.74 8.60 -12.66
C ARG A 166 -6.18 9.07 -12.48
N GLY A 167 -6.72 9.80 -13.46
CA GLY A 167 -8.10 10.27 -13.44
C GLY A 167 -9.13 9.14 -13.40
N GLU A 168 -8.92 8.07 -14.16
CA GLU A 168 -9.79 6.90 -14.18
C GLU A 168 -9.78 6.17 -12.83
N ARG A 169 -8.60 5.90 -12.26
CA ARG A 169 -8.47 5.28 -10.92
C ARG A 169 -9.12 6.12 -9.82
N LEU A 170 -8.96 7.44 -9.88
CA LEU A 170 -9.62 8.33 -8.91
C LEU A 170 -11.14 8.28 -9.05
N ARG A 171 -11.68 8.15 -10.27
CA ARG A 171 -13.12 7.96 -10.50
C ARG A 171 -13.60 6.61 -10.02
N GLU A 172 -12.84 5.53 -10.23
CA GLU A 172 -13.16 4.20 -9.71
C GLU A 172 -13.21 4.21 -8.19
N TYR A 173 -12.18 4.75 -7.53
CA TYR A 173 -12.15 4.90 -6.08
C TYR A 173 -13.34 5.73 -5.56
N ARG A 174 -13.63 6.89 -6.18
CA ARG A 174 -14.81 7.70 -5.80
C ARG A 174 -16.13 6.97 -6.01
N LYS A 175 -16.22 6.07 -7.00
CA LYS A 175 -17.40 5.22 -7.18
C LYS A 175 -17.48 4.15 -6.09
N GLU A 176 -16.38 3.50 -5.75
CA GLU A 176 -16.34 2.50 -4.67
C GLU A 176 -16.63 3.14 -3.31
N GLU A 177 -16.04 4.30 -3.01
CA GLU A 177 -16.30 5.08 -1.80
C GLU A 177 -17.72 5.67 -1.78
N GLY A 178 -18.22 6.14 -2.93
CA GLY A 178 -19.61 6.62 -3.06
C GLY A 178 -20.65 5.51 -2.92
N VAL A 179 -20.32 4.29 -3.36
CA VAL A 179 -21.13 3.08 -3.08
C VAL A 179 -21.09 2.75 -1.59
N LEU A 180 -19.92 2.83 -0.95
CA LEU A 180 -19.75 2.61 0.50
C LEU A 180 -20.50 3.66 1.35
N LYS A 181 -20.51 4.94 0.91
CA LYS A 181 -21.27 6.02 1.55
C LYS A 181 -22.77 5.83 1.39
N ARG A 182 -23.24 5.42 0.20
CA ARG A 182 -24.66 5.14 -0.07
C ARG A 182 -25.19 3.96 0.74
N GLU A 183 -24.37 2.94 1.01
CA GLU A 183 -24.73 1.84 1.91
C GLU A 183 -24.79 2.28 3.38
N LYS A 184 -24.02 3.29 3.78
CA LYS A 184 -24.01 3.84 5.15
C LYS A 184 -25.11 4.89 5.40
N GLU A 185 -25.52 5.64 4.38
CA GLU A 185 -26.57 6.67 4.45
C GLU A 185 -28.01 6.09 4.42
N LEU A 186 -28.18 4.82 4.07
CA LEU A 186 -29.48 4.14 4.14
C LEU A 186 -29.97 3.87 5.59
N GLU A 187 -29.20 4.25 6.62
CA GLU A 187 -29.60 4.18 8.03
C GLU A 187 -29.81 5.55 8.72
N GLY A 188 -29.73 6.68 8.00
CA GLY A 188 -29.92 7.98 8.66
C GLY A 188 -30.05 9.19 7.76
N SER A 189 -31.31 9.55 7.47
CA SER A 189 -31.84 10.93 7.41
C SER A 189 -31.13 11.99 6.54
N ASP A 190 -31.79 12.31 5.43
CA ASP A 190 -32.09 13.63 4.83
C ASP A 190 -31.05 14.79 4.80
N GLU A 191 -30.94 15.35 3.58
CA GLU A 191 -30.57 16.72 3.20
C GLU A 191 -29.09 17.18 3.31
N GLU A 192 -28.40 17.26 2.16
CA GLU A 192 -28.09 18.51 1.41
C GLU A 192 -26.95 18.21 0.39
N GLU A 193 -27.31 18.18 -0.89
CA GLU A 193 -26.37 18.10 -2.02
C GLU A 193 -25.72 19.47 -2.25
N GLU A 194 -24.51 19.68 -1.76
CA GLU A 194 -23.64 20.75 -2.25
C GLU A 194 -22.87 20.28 -3.49
N GLU A 195 -23.37 20.66 -4.67
CA GLU A 195 -22.60 20.68 -5.91
C GLU A 195 -21.43 21.67 -5.75
N MET A 196 -20.24 21.16 -5.40
CA MET A 196 -19.01 21.95 -5.51
C MET A 196 -18.59 22.05 -6.98
N ASP A 197 -18.77 23.24 -7.51
CA ASP A 197 -18.32 23.74 -8.81
C ASP A 197 -16.80 23.50 -8.99
N ASP A 198 -16.46 22.69 -10.01
CA ASP A 198 -15.09 22.38 -10.47
C ASP A 198 -14.46 23.58 -11.23
N GLN A 199 -14.66 24.80 -10.72
CA GLN A 199 -14.08 26.04 -11.23
C GLN A 199 -13.50 26.87 -10.09
N ASP A 200 -12.28 26.52 -9.64
CA ASP A 200 -11.24 27.49 -9.28
C ASP A 200 -10.04 26.80 -8.63
N VAL A 201 -9.04 26.40 -9.43
CA VAL A 201 -7.63 26.42 -8.98
C VAL A 201 -6.72 26.82 -10.15
N VAL A 202 -6.94 28.02 -10.69
CA VAL A 202 -5.86 28.77 -11.36
C VAL A 202 -4.97 29.33 -10.25
N GLY A 203 -4.00 28.55 -9.79
CA GLY A 203 -3.27 28.83 -8.55
C GLY A 203 -1.79 28.44 -8.58
N GLY A 204 -0.99 29.14 -9.39
CA GLY A 204 0.44 29.32 -9.16
C GLY A 204 1.38 28.18 -9.59
N GLU A 205 2.01 28.36 -10.75
CA GLU A 205 3.27 27.70 -11.12
C GLU A 205 4.42 28.11 -10.17
N ARG A 206 4.35 27.79 -8.87
CA ARG A 206 5.58 27.62 -8.09
C ARG A 206 6.14 26.26 -8.48
N GLY A 207 7.11 26.27 -9.38
CA GLY A 207 7.87 25.08 -9.73
C GLY A 207 8.44 24.47 -8.46
N TRP A 208 7.85 23.37 -8.02
CA TRP A 208 8.38 22.54 -6.93
C TRP A 208 9.73 21.99 -7.40
N ASN A 209 10.79 22.33 -6.69
CA ASN A 209 12.12 21.89 -7.05
C ASN A 209 12.29 20.40 -6.71
N SER A 210 13.26 19.73 -7.31
CA SER A 210 13.54 18.31 -7.06
C SER A 210 13.76 17.99 -5.57
N GLY A 211 14.22 18.95 -4.77
CA GLY A 211 14.39 18.79 -3.31
C GLY A 211 13.07 18.71 -2.54
N ASP A 212 12.04 19.42 -3.00
CA ASP A 212 10.73 19.41 -2.34
C ASP A 212 9.99 18.10 -2.60
N ASN A 213 10.17 17.53 -3.80
CA ASN A 213 9.62 16.21 -4.17
C ASN A 213 10.20 15.07 -3.32
N GLU A 214 11.51 15.08 -3.09
CA GLU A 214 12.17 14.08 -2.25
C GLU A 214 11.74 14.21 -0.78
N GLN A 215 11.50 15.44 -0.30
CA GLN A 215 10.97 15.65 1.05
C GLN A 215 9.54 15.12 1.19
N LEU A 216 8.65 15.41 0.24
CA LEU A 216 7.28 14.88 0.24
C LEU A 216 7.26 13.36 0.16
N ARG A 217 8.12 12.77 -0.68
CA ARG A 217 8.31 11.32 -0.75
C ARG A 217 8.66 10.73 0.61
N ARG A 218 9.61 11.30 1.33
CA ARG A 218 10.02 10.82 2.67
C ARG A 218 8.91 10.96 3.72
N VAL A 219 8.11 12.02 3.64
CA VAL A 219 6.94 12.15 4.53
C VAL A 219 5.92 11.08 4.21
N PHE A 220 5.60 10.88 2.93
CA PHE A 220 4.65 9.85 2.51
C PHE A 220 5.10 8.45 2.93
N GLU A 221 6.35 8.07 2.66
CA GLU A 221 6.90 6.76 3.05
C GLU A 221 6.86 6.57 4.58
N ARG A 222 7.07 7.64 5.36
CA ARG A 222 6.93 7.60 6.82
C ARG A 222 5.49 7.37 7.26
N VAL A 223 4.54 8.12 6.73
CA VAL A 223 3.11 7.97 7.09
C VAL A 223 2.59 6.61 6.63
N LEU A 224 2.99 6.16 5.44
CA LEU A 224 2.69 4.81 4.93
C LEU A 224 3.17 3.73 5.91
N LYS A 225 4.41 3.84 6.40
CA LYS A 225 4.97 2.94 7.41
C LYS A 225 4.17 2.96 8.70
N GLU A 226 3.83 4.14 9.21
CA GLU A 226 3.05 4.30 10.45
C GLU A 226 1.66 3.68 10.32
N ARG A 227 0.92 4.02 9.25
CA ARG A 227 -0.40 3.45 8.94
C ARG A 227 -0.34 1.94 8.77
N LEU A 228 0.70 1.40 8.12
CA LEU A 228 0.89 -0.04 8.01
C LEU A 228 1.00 -0.69 9.38
N ILE A 229 1.93 -0.20 10.22
CA ILE A 229 2.22 -0.79 11.53
C ILE A 229 0.97 -0.74 12.42
N ASP A 230 0.24 0.38 12.40
CA ASP A 230 -0.94 0.58 13.24
C ASP A 230 -2.18 -0.16 12.73
N GLY A 231 -2.17 -0.71 11.50
CA GLY A 231 -3.29 -1.47 10.95
C GLY A 231 -4.34 -0.59 10.26
N LEU A 232 -3.90 0.52 9.67
CA LEU A 232 -4.75 1.58 9.11
C LEU A 232 -4.58 1.78 7.59
N LEU A 233 -3.87 0.89 6.89
CA LEU A 233 -3.84 0.91 5.42
C LEU A 233 -5.04 0.19 4.86
N GLU A 234 -5.83 0.91 4.07
CA GLU A 234 -6.97 0.36 3.37
C GLU A 234 -6.53 -0.62 2.28
N ASN A 235 -7.33 -1.66 2.02
CA ASN A 235 -7.08 -2.65 0.96
C ASN A 235 -5.69 -3.31 1.03
N PHE A 236 -5.14 -3.44 2.24
CA PHE A 236 -3.93 -4.19 2.53
C PHE A 236 -4.29 -5.53 3.15
N ASP A 237 -3.69 -6.61 2.64
CA ASP A 237 -3.86 -7.95 3.21
C ASP A 237 -2.98 -8.12 4.45
N TYR A 238 -3.55 -7.76 5.60
CA TYR A 238 -2.89 -7.89 6.90
C TYR A 238 -2.73 -9.33 7.34
N ASP A 239 -3.60 -10.25 6.91
CA ASP A 239 -3.54 -11.65 7.33
C ASP A 239 -2.29 -12.36 6.80
N ALA A 240 -1.81 -11.96 5.62
CA ALA A 240 -0.56 -12.45 5.04
C ALA A 240 0.69 -12.04 5.82
N VAL A 241 0.60 -11.03 6.70
CA VAL A 241 1.74 -10.52 7.48
C VAL A 241 1.58 -10.82 8.97
N ASP A 242 0.41 -10.52 9.54
CA ASP A 242 0.12 -10.62 10.97
C ASP A 242 0.28 -12.04 11.50
N TRP A 243 -0.05 -13.04 10.69
CA TRP A 243 -0.06 -14.45 11.07
C TRP A 243 1.14 -15.22 10.55
N ASP A 244 2.03 -14.58 9.79
CA ASP A 244 3.20 -15.20 9.20
C ASP A 244 4.39 -15.16 10.17
N SER A 245 4.71 -16.32 10.74
CA SER A 245 5.76 -16.46 11.75
C SER A 245 7.18 -16.25 11.21
N ARG A 246 7.39 -16.18 9.89
CA ARG A 246 8.74 -15.89 9.35
C ARG A 246 9.24 -14.48 9.70
N TRP A 247 8.32 -13.59 10.06
CA TRP A 247 8.61 -12.23 10.51
C TRP A 247 8.86 -12.15 12.01
N ASP A 248 8.72 -13.25 12.75
CA ASP A 248 9.25 -13.31 14.10
C ASP A 248 10.77 -13.44 13.99
N LYS A 249 11.51 -12.40 14.37
CA LYS A 249 12.95 -12.54 14.58
C LYS A 249 13.17 -13.68 15.57
N GLN A 250 13.94 -14.69 15.20
CA GLN A 250 14.48 -15.64 16.15
C GLN A 250 15.45 -14.86 17.04
N SER A 251 14.94 -14.24 18.12
CA SER A 251 15.69 -13.27 18.94
C SER A 251 16.81 -13.88 19.78
N ARG A 252 17.29 -15.09 19.46
CA ARG A 252 18.44 -15.68 20.15
C ARG A 252 19.76 -15.32 19.48
N ASP A 253 19.81 -15.33 18.15
CA ASP A 253 21.10 -15.15 17.46
C ASP A 253 21.57 -13.69 17.48
N ASP A 254 20.65 -12.72 17.58
CA ASP A 254 20.99 -11.29 17.69
C ASP A 254 21.34 -10.86 19.14
N GLU A 255 20.81 -11.55 20.15
CA GLU A 255 21.19 -11.32 21.56
C GLU A 255 22.53 -11.97 21.89
N GLU A 256 22.83 -13.18 21.40
CA GLU A 256 24.14 -13.85 21.60
C GLU A 256 25.29 -13.05 20.97
N ARG A 257 25.05 -12.38 19.84
CA ARG A 257 26.06 -11.56 19.15
C ARG A 257 26.47 -10.30 19.92
N TRP A 258 25.64 -9.82 20.85
CA TRP A 258 25.97 -8.68 21.72
C TRP A 258 26.79 -9.10 22.94
N PHE A 259 26.78 -10.38 23.32
CA PHE A 259 27.56 -10.89 24.47
C PHE A 259 28.90 -11.51 24.06
N ASP A 260 29.06 -11.92 22.80
CA ASP A 260 30.33 -12.50 22.31
C ASP A 260 31.41 -11.45 21.99
N GLU A 261 31.09 -10.15 21.91
CA GLU A 261 32.07 -9.09 21.58
C GLU A 261 32.83 -8.52 22.80
N ASP A 262 32.47 -8.88 24.04
CA ASP A 262 33.08 -8.32 25.27
C ASP A 262 34.07 -9.27 25.99
N ASP A 263 34.32 -10.49 25.49
CA ASP A 263 35.16 -11.51 26.14
C ASP A 263 36.55 -11.75 25.47
N GLU A 264 36.95 -10.92 24.51
CA GLU A 264 38.31 -10.93 23.91
C GLU A 264 39.06 -9.60 24.10
N ASP A 265 39.52 -9.30 25.33
CA ASP A 265 40.70 -8.45 25.61
C ASP A 265 41.31 -8.70 27.01
#